data_AF-A0A2I5T8G3-F1
#
_entry.id   AF-A0A2I5T8G3-F1
#
_cell.length_a   1.000
_cell.length_b   1.000
_cell.length_c   1.000
_cell.angle_alpha   90.00
_cell.angle_beta   90.00
_cell.angle_gamma   90.00
#
_symmetry.space_group_name_H-M   'P 1'
#
loop_
_entity.id
_entity.type
_entity.pdbx_description
1 polymer ?
#
loop_
_entity_poly.entity_id
_entity_poly.type
_entity_poly.pdbx_seq_one_letter_code
_entity_poly.pdbx_strand_id
1 'polypeptide(L)' 'MSHKVARTTPYPLRMPADVREFFESEAEFNARSLNGELVKLLTERMNRIKGQRANASQK' A
#
# COMPACT_ATOMS: atom_id res chain seq x y z
N MET A 1 -17.65 -3.89 24.13
CA MET A 1 -18.00 -2.93 23.06
C MET A 1 -17.77 -3.61 21.73
N SER A 2 -18.82 -3.83 20.94
CA SER A 2 -18.69 -4.48 19.63
C SER A 2 -18.14 -3.46 18.63
N HIS A 3 -16.85 -3.58 18.28
CA HIS A 3 -16.29 -2.81 17.18
C HIS A 3 -17.03 -3.23 15.91
N LYS A 4 -17.93 -2.38 15.40
CA LYS A 4 -18.44 -2.51 14.04
C LYS A 4 -17.24 -2.41 13.10
N VAL A 5 -16.70 -3.56 12.69
CA VAL A 5 -15.69 -3.64 11.65
C VAL A 5 -16.37 -3.17 10.37
N ALA A 6 -16.25 -1.89 10.05
CA ALA A 6 -16.68 -1.36 8.77
C ALA A 6 -15.93 -2.16 7.70
N ARG A 7 -16.63 -2.98 6.93
CA ARG A 7 -16.04 -3.74 5.84
C ARG A 7 -15.46 -2.72 4.85
N THR A 8 -14.16 -2.78 4.64
CA THR A 8 -13.49 -1.91 3.66
C THR A 8 -14.02 -2.24 2.27
N THR A 9 -14.54 -1.23 1.57
CA THR A 9 -14.90 -1.35 0.16
C THR A 9 -13.62 -1.53 -0.64
N PRO A 10 -13.47 -2.63 -1.42
CA PRO A 10 -12.27 -2.85 -2.23
C PRO A 10 -12.07 -1.71 -3.25
N TYR A 11 -10.82 -1.29 -3.45
CA TYR A 11 -10.46 -0.36 -4.51
C TYR A 11 -9.96 -1.16 -5.73
N PRO A 12 -10.68 -1.16 -6.87
CA PRO A 12 -10.30 -1.95 -8.04
C PRO A 12 -9.09 -1.30 -8.75
N LEU A 13 -7.89 -1.78 -8.44
CA LEU A 13 -6.67 -1.33 -9.09
C LEU A 13 -6.50 -2.05 -10.45
N ARG A 14 -6.37 -1.26 -11.53
CA ARG A 14 -6.04 -1.79 -12.86
C ARG A 14 -4.53 -2.03 -12.94
N MET A 15 -4.12 -3.27 -12.65
CA MET A 15 -2.71 -3.68 -12.74
C MET A 15 -2.46 -4.43 -14.05
N PRO A 16 -1.45 -4.01 -14.84
CA PRO A 16 -0.85 -4.85 -15.86
C PRO A 16 -0.39 -6.21 -15.30
N ALA A 17 -0.36 -7.24 -16.15
CA ALA A 17 -0.09 -8.61 -15.71
C ALA A 17 1.32 -8.77 -15.12
N ASP A 18 2.33 -8.21 -15.79
CA ASP A 18 3.72 -8.17 -15.35
C ASP A 18 3.88 -7.51 -13.97
N VAL A 19 3.21 -6.38 -13.74
CA VAL A 19 3.24 -5.67 -12.45
C VAL A 19 2.59 -6.51 -11.36
N ARG A 20 1.48 -7.19 -11.67
CA ARG A 20 0.79 -8.05 -10.72
C ARG A 20 1.63 -9.25 -10.32
N GLU A 21 2.20 -9.97 -11.30
CA GLU A 21 3.05 -11.14 -11.08
C GLU A 21 4.26 -10.80 -10.21
N PHE A 22 4.89 -9.65 -10.47
CA PHE A 22 5.99 -9.15 -9.65
C PHE A 22 5.57 -8.98 -8.18
N PHE A 23 4.48 -8.26 -7.91
CA PHE A 23 4.04 -8.03 -6.53
C PHE A 23 3.45 -9.27 -5.84
N GLU A 24 2.92 -10.23 -6.59
CA GLU A 24 2.53 -11.54 -6.05
C GLU A 24 3.76 -12.31 -5.57
N SER A 25 4.86 -12.33 -6.34
CA SER A 25 6.12 -12.96 -5.92
C SER A 25 6.75 -12.29 -4.70
N GLU A 26 6.73 -10.96 -4.63
CA GLU A 26 7.21 -10.21 -3.46
C GLU A 26 6.34 -10.47 -2.22
N ALA A 27 5.02 -10.56 -2.39
CA ALA A 27 4.12 -10.86 -1.28
C ALA A 27 4.35 -12.29 -0.74
N GLU A 28 4.55 -13.26 -1.61
CA GLU A 28 4.90 -14.64 -1.24
C GLU A 28 6.23 -14.70 -0.49
N PHE A 29 7.28 -14.08 -1.05
CA PHE A 29 8.59 -14.01 -0.41
C PHE A 29 8.53 -13.39 0.99
N ASN A 30 7.70 -12.36 1.18
CA ASN A 30 7.52 -11.67 2.45
C ASN A 30 6.47 -12.30 3.38
N ALA A 31 5.89 -13.46 3.02
CA ALA A 31 4.82 -14.14 3.75
C ALA A 31 3.63 -13.22 4.08
N ARG A 32 3.19 -12.41 3.11
CA ARG A 32 2.04 -11.50 3.22
C ARG A 32 1.00 -11.76 2.12
N SER A 33 -0.21 -11.28 2.33
CA SER A 33 -1.17 -11.15 1.23
C SER A 33 -0.71 -10.04 0.27
N LEU A 34 -1.04 -10.18 -1.02
CA LEU A 34 -0.81 -9.13 -2.02
C LEU A 34 -1.33 -7.76 -1.57
N ASN A 35 -2.55 -7.73 -1.00
CA ASN A 35 -3.12 -6.50 -0.48
C ASN A 35 -2.29 -5.90 0.66
N GLY A 36 -1.80 -6.74 1.59
CA GLY A 36 -0.94 -6.29 2.69
C GLY A 36 0.38 -5.70 2.19
N GLU A 37 1.00 -6.32 1.19
CA GLU A 37 2.25 -5.83 0.59
C GLU A 37 2.04 -4.50 -0.13
N LEU A 38 0.98 -4.38 -0.94
CA LEU A 38 0.63 -3.13 -1.62
C LEU A 38 0.32 -2.00 -0.63
N VAL A 39 -0.43 -2.26 0.44
CA VAL A 39 -0.73 -1.25 1.47
C VAL A 39 0.54 -0.78 2.17
N LYS A 40 1.47 -1.70 2.48
CA LYS A 40 2.78 -1.36 3.07
C LYS A 40 3.57 -0.44 2.15
N LEU A 41 3.71 -0.79 0.87
CA LEU A 41 4.42 0.01 -0.13
C LEU A 41 3.80 1.40 -0.33
N LEU A 42 2.48 1.47 -0.45
CA LEU A 42 1.76 2.74 -0.59
C LEU A 42 1.91 3.62 0.66
N THR A 43 1.90 3.03 1.84
CA THR A 43 2.10 3.75 3.12
C THR A 43 3.51 4.33 3.21
N GLU A 44 4.54 3.55 2.88
CA GLU A 44 5.93 4.01 2.85
C GLU A 44 6.11 5.17 1.86
N ARG A 45 5.55 5.03 0.66
CA ARG A 45 5.62 6.09 -0.36
C ARG A 45 4.89 7.35 0.08
N MET A 46 3.70 7.22 0.68
CA MET A 46 2.94 8.35 1.22
C MET A 46 3.75 9.10 2.29
N ASN A 47 4.34 8.39 3.25
CA ASN A 47 5.12 8.99 4.33
C ASN A 47 6.35 9.74 3.80
N ARG A 48 7.04 9.19 2.80
CA ARG A 48 8.15 9.86 2.13
C ARG A 48 7.72 11.16 1.44
N ILE A 49 6.60 11.16 0.72
CA ILE A 49 6.06 12.36 0.06
C ILE A 49 5.68 13.43 1.11
N LYS A 50 5.00 13.03 2.19
CA LYS A 50 4.64 13.93 3.29
C LYS A 50 5.87 14.59 3.92
N GLY A 51 6.89 13.79 4.22
CA GLY A 51 8.16 14.30 4.77
C GLY A 51 8.88 15.27 3.82
N GLN A 52 8.94 14.95 2.52
CA GLN A 52 9.53 15.84 1.51
C GLN A 52 8.81 17.19 1.41
N ARG A 53 7.47 17.18 1.42
CA ARG A 53 6.67 18.42 1.37
C ARG A 53 6.85 19.28 2.62
N ALA A 54 6.86 18.66 3.81
CA ALA A 54 7.09 19.38 5.06
C ALA A 54 8.45 20.11 5.07
N ASN A 55 9.52 19.43 4.63
CA ASN A 55 10.86 20.02 4.57
C ASN A 55 10.99 21.12 3.49
N ALA A 56 10.22 21.02 2.40
CA ALA A 56 10.21 22.01 1.33
C ALA A 56 9.48 23.30 1.71
N SER A 57 8.46 23.23 2.59
CA SER A 57 7.72 24.40 3.09
C SER A 57 8.40 25.13 4.26
N GLN A 58 9.50 24.60 4.78
CA GLN A 58 10.29 25.23 5.86
C GLN A 58 11.54 25.98 5.35
N LYS A 59 11.74 26.05 4.04
CA LYS A 59 12.79 26.86 3.39
C LYS A 59 12.17 28.09 2.73
#